data_AF-S3DRX6-F1
#
_entry.id   AF-S3DRX6-F1
#
_cell.length_a   1.000
_cell.length_b   1.000
_cell.length_c   1.000
_cell.angle_alpha   90.00
_cell.angle_beta   90.00
_cell.angle_gamma   90.00
#
_symmetry.space_group_name_H-M   'P 1'
#
loop_
_entity.id
_entity.type
_entity.pdbx_description
1 polymer ?
#
loop_
_entity_poly.entity_id
_entity_poly.type
_entity_poly.pdbx_seq_one_letter_code
_entity_poly.pdbx_strand_id
1 'polypeptide(L)'
;MYLWQPNRSAWGEDEPIEALAVWDIRSPSSYRPSQDPTGKAKPNEHHTGPRVIRRFSFSDLAFYRVRQRSCPTLRCLELDENHVYVIQEDHRWVVGQEESESHPRLHKVKSTGIPFSVGPFWEDECGADGDVNLSFCQRNPESRRAQQAPCWRHEEFPYLTISEVKDFEAGVTFSARHCFMLETISINIKPRIHMTGHGYDVSLKDDLWGQMLEKGQIHGDERWLVGENTKSEIVVLHFDKEIG
;
A
#
# COMPACT_ATOMS: atom_id res chain seq x y z
N MET A 1 8.45 -3.92 7.21
CA MET A 1 7.34 -4.19 8.16
C MET A 1 7.11 -2.95 9.00
N TYR A 2 5.95 -2.31 8.85
CA TYR A 2 5.50 -1.22 9.74
C TYR A 2 4.58 -1.82 10.80
N LEU A 3 4.85 -1.54 12.06
CA LEU A 3 4.03 -1.88 13.20
C LEU A 3 3.27 -0.64 13.62
N TRP A 4 1.95 -0.77 13.72
CA TRP A 4 1.08 0.19 14.35
C TRP A 4 0.18 -0.57 15.32
N GLN A 5 0.20 -0.18 16.59
CA GLN A 5 -0.61 -0.81 17.62
C GLN A 5 -1.27 0.27 18.47
N PRO A 6 -2.61 0.27 18.61
CA PRO A 6 -3.28 1.15 19.55
C PRO A 6 -2.71 0.94 20.95
N ASN A 7 -2.29 2.03 21.59
CA ASN A 7 -1.88 1.95 22.98
C ASN A 7 -3.13 1.99 23.85
N ARG A 8 -3.43 0.89 24.53
CA ARG A 8 -4.50 0.81 25.53
C ARG A 8 -3.87 0.83 26.91
N SER A 9 -3.13 1.88 27.22
CA SER A 9 -2.59 2.03 28.57
C SER A 9 -3.74 2.37 29.53
N ALA A 10 -3.72 1.78 30.73
CA ALA A 10 -4.66 2.15 31.79
C ALA A 10 -4.39 3.54 32.39
N TRP A 11 -3.33 4.22 31.93
CA TRP A 11 -2.78 5.46 32.49
C TRP A 11 -2.91 6.67 31.56
N GLY A 12 -3.64 6.54 30.44
CA GLY A 12 -3.93 7.64 29.51
C GLY A 12 -2.80 7.99 28.53
N GLU A 13 -1.77 7.15 28.42
CA GLU A 13 -0.90 7.15 27.24
C GLU A 13 -1.71 6.54 26.07
N ASP A 14 -2.35 7.42 25.30
CA ASP A 14 -3.25 7.05 24.20
C ASP A 14 -2.53 7.05 22.83
N GLU A 15 -1.25 7.46 22.79
CA GLU A 15 -0.50 7.46 21.53
C GLU A 15 -0.10 6.04 21.10
N PRO A 16 -0.37 5.63 19.84
CA PRO A 16 -0.01 4.32 19.33
C PRO A 16 1.48 4.00 19.40
N ILE A 17 1.78 2.71 19.62
CA ILE A 17 3.13 2.16 19.50
C ILE A 17 3.42 1.97 18.01
N GLU A 18 4.50 2.59 17.55
CA GLU A 18 4.86 2.59 16.13
C GLU A 18 6.34 2.27 15.93
N ALA A 19 6.61 1.41 14.95
CA ALA A 19 7.97 1.05 14.56
C ALA A 19 8.03 0.59 13.11
N LEU A 20 9.15 0.84 12.43
CA LEU A 20 9.41 0.29 11.11
C LEU A 20 10.70 -0.53 11.14
N ALA A 21 10.63 -1.77 10.66
CA ALA A 21 11.79 -2.63 10.49
C ALA A 21 11.95 -3.03 9.01
N VAL A 22 13.15 -2.84 8.49
CA VAL A 22 13.55 -3.29 7.15
C VAL A 22 14.39 -4.54 7.30
N TRP A 23 14.03 -5.59 6.56
CA TRP A 23 14.66 -6.91 6.63
C TRP A 23 15.30 -7.26 5.29
N ASP A 24 16.52 -7.81 5.35
CA ASP A 24 17.13 -8.56 4.25
C ASP A 24 16.72 -10.02 4.40
N ILE A 25 15.91 -10.51 3.45
CA ILE A 25 15.39 -11.89 3.44
C ILE A 25 15.98 -12.74 2.31
N ARG A 26 17.04 -12.26 1.63
CA ARG A 26 17.61 -12.93 0.46
C ARG A 26 18.23 -14.29 0.78
N SER A 27 18.76 -14.45 1.99
CA SER A 27 19.35 -15.70 2.44
C SER A 27 18.32 -16.51 3.23
N PRO A 28 17.97 -17.74 2.81
CA PRO A 28 17.10 -18.60 3.60
C PRO A 28 17.80 -19.00 4.91
N SER A 29 17.00 -19.27 5.94
CA SER A 29 17.48 -19.83 7.20
C SER A 29 16.91 -21.23 7.40
N SER A 30 17.76 -22.16 7.86
CA SER A 30 17.30 -23.48 8.31
C SER A 30 16.62 -23.42 9.68
N TYR A 31 16.80 -22.33 10.42
CA TYR A 31 16.16 -22.12 11.71
C TYR A 31 14.65 -21.92 11.51
N ARG A 32 13.86 -22.68 12.27
CA ARG A 32 12.40 -22.67 12.22
C ARG A 32 11.87 -22.09 13.54
N PRO A 33 11.58 -20.78 13.62
CA PRO A 33 11.09 -20.15 14.85
C PRO A 33 9.83 -20.82 15.40
N SER A 34 8.97 -21.35 14.52
CA SER A 34 7.75 -22.08 14.91
C SER A 34 8.03 -23.37 15.69
N GLN A 35 9.24 -23.92 15.61
CA GLN A 35 9.66 -25.13 16.33
C GLN A 35 10.54 -24.82 17.56
N ASP A 36 10.89 -23.55 17.79
CA ASP A 36 11.60 -23.09 18.99
C ASP A 36 10.90 -21.85 19.59
N PRO A 37 9.81 -22.06 20.35
CA PRO A 37 9.09 -20.98 21.03
C PRO A 37 9.95 -20.22 22.04
N THR A 38 11.05 -20.83 22.51
CA THR A 38 11.94 -20.23 23.50
C THR A 38 13.04 -19.37 22.89
N GLY A 39 13.29 -19.50 21.58
CA GLY A 39 14.35 -18.80 20.87
C GLY A 39 15.77 -19.21 21.28
N LYS A 40 15.94 -20.30 22.03
CA LYS A 40 17.25 -20.76 22.54
C LYS A 40 18.19 -21.24 21.45
N ALA A 41 17.64 -21.83 20.38
CA ALA A 41 18.37 -22.28 19.22
C ALA A 41 18.46 -21.21 18.13
N LYS A 42 18.07 -19.96 18.43
CA LYS A 42 18.16 -18.86 17.48
C LYS A 42 19.63 -18.67 17.06
N PRO A 43 19.94 -18.72 15.76
CA PRO A 43 21.29 -18.51 15.27
C PRO A 43 21.78 -17.10 15.65
N ASN A 44 23.08 -16.98 15.94
CA ASN A 44 23.71 -15.67 16.15
C ASN A 44 23.54 -14.77 14.91
N GLU A 45 23.64 -13.45 15.09
CA GLU A 45 23.45 -12.44 14.03
C GLU A 45 24.41 -12.61 12.82
N HIS A 46 25.50 -13.36 12.99
CA HIS A 46 26.45 -13.70 11.93
C HIS A 46 26.06 -14.91 11.06
N HIS A 47 24.97 -15.60 11.37
CA HIS A 47 24.50 -16.72 10.56
C HIS A 47 23.78 -16.26 9.28
N THR A 48 23.89 -17.07 8.24
CA THR A 48 23.12 -16.93 7.00
C THR A 48 21.62 -17.05 7.29
N GLY A 49 20.85 -16.05 6.89
CA GLY A 49 19.40 -16.03 7.09
C GLY A 49 18.81 -14.63 7.00
N PRO A 50 17.48 -14.51 7.20
CA PRO A 50 16.81 -13.22 7.30
C PRO A 50 17.35 -12.39 8.46
N ARG A 51 17.69 -11.12 8.20
CA ARG A 51 18.21 -10.19 9.22
C ARG A 51 17.64 -8.81 9.08
N VAL A 52 17.58 -8.06 10.18
CA VAL A 52 17.16 -6.66 10.16
C VAL A 52 18.31 -5.79 9.70
N ILE A 53 18.11 -5.00 8.65
CA ILE A 53 19.10 -4.03 8.14
C ILE A 53 18.90 -2.63 8.75
N ARG A 54 17.67 -2.27 9.10
CA ARG A 54 17.37 -0.97 9.73
C ARG A 54 16.12 -1.07 10.61
N ARG A 55 16.16 -0.36 11.75
CA ARG A 55 15.02 -0.14 12.64
C ARG A 55 14.78 1.35 12.80
N PHE A 56 13.51 1.73 12.83
CA PHE A 56 13.03 3.07 13.11
C PHE A 56 12.07 2.98 14.31
N SER A 57 12.39 3.73 15.35
CA SER A 57 11.53 3.96 16.51
C SER A 57 10.42 4.97 16.16
N PHE A 58 9.42 5.12 17.04
CA PHE A 58 8.42 6.18 16.88
C PHE A 58 9.05 7.59 16.80
N SER A 59 10.19 7.82 17.46
CA SER A 59 10.93 9.09 17.38
C SER A 59 11.56 9.28 16.00
N ASP A 60 12.11 8.23 15.40
CA ASP A 60 12.61 8.28 14.03
C ASP A 60 11.47 8.53 13.03
N LEU A 61 10.34 7.83 13.19
CA LEU A 61 9.16 8.01 12.34
C LEU A 61 8.60 9.43 12.46
N ALA A 62 8.64 10.03 13.65
CA ALA A 62 8.29 11.44 13.86
C ALA A 62 9.29 12.39 13.20
N PHE A 63 10.60 12.11 13.31
CA PHE A 63 11.65 12.89 12.65
C PHE A 63 11.47 12.93 11.13
N TYR A 64 11.16 11.78 10.52
CA TYR A 64 10.89 11.66 9.07
C TYR A 64 9.46 12.06 8.67
N ARG A 65 8.61 12.50 9.62
CA ARG A 65 7.22 12.94 9.36
C ARG A 65 6.34 11.89 8.69
N VAL A 66 6.55 10.62 9.06
CA VAL A 66 5.81 9.45 8.54
C VAL A 66 5.09 8.67 9.65
N ARG A 67 5.04 9.23 10.87
CA ARG A 67 4.30 8.64 11.98
C ARG A 67 2.79 8.74 11.73
N GLN A 68 2.07 7.65 11.93
CA GLN A 68 0.65 7.51 11.62
C GLN A 68 -0.26 7.99 12.76
N ARG A 69 0.17 7.86 14.02
CA ARG A 69 -0.62 8.29 15.19
C ARG A 69 -2.04 7.69 15.14
N SER A 70 -3.04 8.38 15.66
CA SER A 70 -4.43 7.91 15.74
C SER A 70 -5.21 7.95 14.42
N CYS A 71 -4.65 8.52 13.35
CA CYS A 71 -5.32 8.63 12.05
C CYS A 71 -4.37 8.12 10.95
N PRO A 72 -4.24 6.80 10.77
CA PRO A 72 -3.37 6.22 9.76
C PRO A 72 -3.71 6.71 8.35
N THR A 73 -2.68 7.19 7.66
CA THR A 73 -2.67 7.61 6.25
C THR A 73 -1.72 6.75 5.41
N LEU A 74 -1.05 5.76 6.02
CA LEU A 74 -0.13 4.86 5.36
C LEU A 74 -0.87 4.04 4.31
N ARG A 75 -0.52 4.27 3.05
CA ARG A 75 -1.12 3.60 1.90
C ARG A 75 -0.33 2.37 1.47
N CYS A 76 0.99 2.53 1.38
CA CYS A 76 1.90 1.50 0.91
C CYS A 76 3.31 1.72 1.44
N LEU A 77 4.09 0.65 1.49
CA LEU A 77 5.54 0.68 1.66
C LEU A 77 6.19 0.11 0.42
N GLU A 78 7.11 0.85 -0.17
CA GLU A 78 7.95 0.37 -1.26
C GLU A 78 9.42 0.43 -0.83
N LEU A 79 10.30 -0.26 -1.55
CA LEU A 79 11.74 -0.26 -1.27
C LEU A 79 12.56 -0.36 -2.56
N ASP A 80 13.75 0.22 -2.52
CA ASP A 80 14.81 -0.07 -3.50
C ASP A 80 16.07 -0.58 -2.78
N GLU A 81 17.22 -0.58 -3.48
CA GLU A 81 18.48 -1.06 -2.91
C GLU A 81 18.95 -0.27 -1.67
N ASN A 82 18.52 0.98 -1.51
CA ASN A 82 19.07 1.91 -0.53
C ASN A 82 18.02 2.64 0.33
N HIS A 83 16.74 2.61 -0.04
CA HIS A 83 15.69 3.38 0.60
C HIS A 83 14.44 2.54 0.87
N VAL A 84 13.72 2.94 1.92
CA VAL A 84 12.31 2.60 2.12
C VAL A 84 11.49 3.84 1.78
N TYR A 85 10.39 3.62 1.07
CA TYR A 85 9.44 4.63 0.66
C TYR A 85 8.16 4.44 1.45
N VAL A 86 7.78 5.47 2.20
CA VAL A 86 6.52 5.51 2.92
C VAL A 86 5.56 6.35 2.10
N ILE A 87 4.56 5.69 1.51
CA ILE A 87 3.54 6.36 0.71
C ILE A 87 2.36 6.61 1.62
N GLN A 88 2.04 7.89 1.82
CA GLN A 88 0.90 8.34 2.60
C GLN A 88 -0.13 8.97 1.67
N GLU A 89 -1.39 8.74 1.99
CA GLU A 89 -2.51 9.28 1.26
C GLU A 89 -3.55 9.81 2.23
N ASP A 90 -4.00 11.03 1.96
CA ASP A 90 -5.11 11.64 2.66
C ASP A 90 -6.15 12.10 1.64
N HIS A 91 -7.36 11.59 1.79
CA HIS A 91 -8.47 11.83 0.88
C HIS A 91 -9.80 11.82 1.64
N ARG A 92 -10.69 12.75 1.29
CA ARG A 92 -12.14 12.73 1.60
C ARG A 92 -12.89 11.40 1.32
N TRP A 93 -12.33 10.52 0.49
CA TRP A 93 -12.96 9.26 0.09
C TRP A 93 -12.14 8.06 0.56
N VAL A 94 -11.10 8.28 1.40
CA VAL A 94 -10.59 7.18 2.23
C VAL A 94 -11.78 6.67 3.03
N VAL A 95 -11.93 5.36 3.13
CA VAL A 95 -12.99 4.71 3.91
C VAL A 95 -12.35 3.74 4.88
N GLY A 96 -12.81 3.72 6.13
CA GLY A 96 -12.38 2.71 7.10
C GLY A 96 -12.60 3.11 8.56
N GLN A 97 -12.46 2.14 9.47
CA GLN A 97 -12.64 2.38 10.90
C GLN A 97 -11.60 3.33 11.51
N GLU A 98 -10.44 3.45 10.87
CA GLU A 98 -9.29 4.24 11.34
C GLU A 98 -9.14 5.58 10.58
N GLU A 99 -10.16 5.95 9.82
CA GLU A 99 -10.22 7.17 9.02
C GLU A 99 -10.32 8.43 9.89
N SER A 100 -9.74 9.53 9.44
CA SER A 100 -9.87 10.81 10.15
C SER A 100 -11.29 11.36 10.08
N GLU A 101 -11.80 11.93 11.18
CA GLU A 101 -13.05 12.71 11.17
C GLU A 101 -12.91 14.05 10.42
N SER A 102 -11.67 14.49 10.17
CA SER A 102 -11.36 15.75 9.48
C SER A 102 -10.74 15.48 8.13
N HIS A 103 -11.57 15.27 7.12
CA HIS A 103 -11.07 15.08 5.77
C HIS A 103 -10.52 16.34 5.14
N PRO A 104 -9.39 16.26 4.44
CA PRO A 104 -8.92 17.37 3.66
C PRO A 104 -9.88 17.64 2.50
N ARG A 105 -10.02 18.92 2.16
CA ARG A 105 -10.86 19.35 1.04
C ARG A 105 -10.32 18.85 -0.31
N LEU A 106 -9.01 18.63 -0.39
CA LEU A 106 -8.30 18.22 -1.58
C LEU A 106 -7.50 16.95 -1.27
N HIS A 107 -7.48 16.03 -2.25
CA HIS A 107 -6.64 14.84 -2.21
C HIS A 107 -5.16 15.21 -2.17
N LYS A 108 -4.42 14.58 -1.26
CA LYS A 108 -2.98 14.70 -1.16
C LYS A 108 -2.35 13.31 -1.05
N VAL A 109 -1.40 13.04 -1.93
CA VAL A 109 -0.53 11.87 -1.85
C VAL A 109 0.91 12.34 -1.67
N LYS A 110 1.62 11.69 -0.75
CA LYS A 110 3.02 11.98 -0.45
C LYS A 110 3.81 10.68 -0.45
N SER A 111 4.99 10.70 -1.08
CA SER A 111 6.02 9.66 -0.92
C SER A 111 7.19 10.25 -0.15
N THR A 112 7.57 9.62 0.96
CA THR A 112 8.74 9.98 1.75
C THR A 112 9.77 8.86 1.67
N GLY A 113 10.91 9.13 1.04
CA GLY A 113 12.00 8.17 0.90
C GLY A 113 13.07 8.34 1.96
N ILE A 114 13.27 7.29 2.77
CA ILE A 114 14.19 7.27 3.90
C ILE A 114 15.34 6.32 3.60
N PRO A 115 16.61 6.78 3.62
CA PRO A 115 17.75 5.92 3.36
C PRO A 115 17.96 4.88 4.48
N PHE A 116 18.51 3.72 4.12
CA PHE A 116 18.94 2.71 5.09
C PHE A 116 20.16 3.16 5.89
N SER A 117 21.01 4.00 5.30
CA SER A 117 22.13 4.67 5.95
C SER A 117 21.72 6.01 6.56
N VAL A 118 22.58 6.59 7.39
CA VAL A 118 22.40 7.98 7.86
C VAL A 118 22.50 8.91 6.67
N GLY A 119 21.50 9.78 6.48
CA GLY A 119 21.46 10.73 5.37
C GLY A 119 20.18 11.54 5.33
N PRO A 120 20.09 12.53 4.41
CA PRO A 120 18.86 13.24 4.16
C PRO A 120 17.79 12.27 3.64
N PHE A 121 16.55 12.53 4.01
CA PHE A 121 15.39 11.93 3.36
C PHE A 121 14.87 12.89 2.30
N TRP A 122 14.11 12.38 1.35
CA TRP A 122 13.49 13.19 0.31
C TRP A 122 11.97 12.96 0.33
N GLU A 123 11.22 13.97 -0.11
CA GLU A 123 9.76 13.93 -0.21
C GLU A 123 9.35 14.35 -1.62
N ASP A 124 8.33 13.68 -2.16
CA ASP A 124 7.57 14.12 -3.33
C ASP A 124 6.11 14.07 -2.98
N GLU A 125 5.38 15.05 -3.48
CA GLU A 125 3.95 15.18 -3.29
C GLU A 125 3.28 15.30 -4.65
N CYS A 126 2.09 14.71 -4.77
CA CYS A 126 1.17 14.97 -5.86
C CYS A 126 -0.23 15.15 -5.29
N GLY A 127 -0.89 16.21 -5.70
CA GLY A 127 -2.19 16.62 -5.19
C GLY A 127 -2.50 18.03 -5.63
N ALA A 128 -3.76 18.41 -5.56
CA ALA A 128 -4.15 19.79 -5.79
C ALA A 128 -3.75 20.58 -4.55
N ASP A 129 -2.54 21.15 -4.54
CA ASP A 129 -2.06 21.97 -3.43
C ASP A 129 -2.69 23.37 -3.53
N GLY A 130 -4.01 23.43 -3.30
CA GLY A 130 -4.77 24.66 -3.25
C GLY A 130 -4.91 25.44 -4.58
N ASP A 131 -4.31 24.99 -5.68
CA ASP A 131 -4.52 25.65 -6.97
C ASP A 131 -5.94 25.33 -7.48
N VAL A 132 -6.72 26.38 -7.65
CA VAL A 132 -8.07 26.35 -8.25
C VAL A 132 -8.00 25.93 -9.72
N ASN A 133 -6.82 25.97 -10.32
CA ASN A 133 -6.58 25.45 -11.65
C ASN A 133 -6.39 23.93 -11.56
N LEU A 134 -7.32 23.20 -12.18
CA LEU A 134 -7.29 21.75 -12.42
C LEU A 134 -6.13 21.37 -13.36
N SER A 135 -4.90 21.76 -13.04
CA SER A 135 -3.73 21.48 -13.87
C SER A 135 -3.46 19.98 -13.86
N PHE A 136 -3.58 19.35 -15.03
CA PHE A 136 -3.22 17.96 -15.21
C PHE A 136 -1.77 17.74 -14.82
N CYS A 137 -1.52 16.82 -13.87
CA CYS A 137 -0.17 16.35 -13.63
C CYS A 137 0.37 15.75 -14.93
N GLN A 138 1.51 16.28 -15.40
CA GLN A 138 2.14 15.84 -16.65
C GLN A 138 2.96 14.56 -16.48
N ARG A 139 2.93 13.94 -15.29
CA ARG A 139 3.65 12.70 -15.02
C ARG A 139 3.00 11.55 -15.79
N ASN A 140 3.84 10.70 -16.35
CA ASN A 140 3.40 9.55 -17.12
C ASN A 140 3.06 8.38 -16.16
N PRO A 141 1.85 7.78 -16.21
CA PRO A 141 1.47 6.60 -15.42
C PRO A 141 2.45 5.44 -15.53
N GLU A 142 3.02 5.25 -16.72
CA GLU A 142 3.97 4.19 -17.05
C GLU A 142 5.34 4.41 -16.38
N SER A 143 5.61 5.63 -15.88
CA SER A 143 6.89 6.02 -15.28
C SER A 143 6.92 5.93 -13.76
N ARG A 144 5.90 5.30 -13.15
CA ARG A 144 5.75 5.19 -11.70
C ARG A 144 6.99 4.57 -11.06
N ARG A 145 7.62 5.32 -10.17
CA ARG A 145 8.74 4.88 -9.33
C ARG A 145 8.32 5.01 -7.88
N ALA A 146 8.91 4.19 -7.01
CA ALA A 146 8.73 4.31 -5.57
C ALA A 146 9.05 5.73 -5.04
N GLN A 147 9.92 6.43 -5.76
CA GLN A 147 10.32 7.81 -5.50
C GLN A 147 9.33 8.88 -5.96
N GLN A 148 8.14 8.52 -6.41
CA GLN A 148 7.15 9.49 -6.89
C GLN A 148 5.81 9.20 -6.23
N ALA A 149 5.23 10.24 -5.62
CA ALA A 149 3.86 10.16 -5.12
C ALA A 149 2.93 9.82 -6.29
N PRO A 150 2.16 8.72 -6.18
CA PRO A 150 1.30 8.31 -7.26
C PRO A 150 0.10 9.26 -7.39
N CYS A 151 -0.15 9.74 -8.61
CA CYS A 151 -1.08 10.83 -8.85
C CYS A 151 -2.36 10.37 -9.57
N TRP A 152 -3.17 9.56 -8.91
CA TRP A 152 -4.34 8.93 -9.55
C TRP A 152 -5.39 9.92 -10.05
N ARG A 153 -5.46 11.11 -9.45
CA ARG A 153 -6.42 12.15 -9.80
C ARG A 153 -6.26 12.72 -11.21
N HIS A 154 -5.07 12.59 -11.81
CA HIS A 154 -4.80 13.20 -13.12
C HIS A 154 -4.62 12.16 -14.25
N GLU A 155 -4.45 10.89 -13.91
CA GLU A 155 -4.27 9.81 -14.88
C GLU A 155 -5.61 9.24 -15.36
N GLU A 156 -6.59 9.05 -14.47
CA GLU A 156 -7.79 8.25 -14.79
C GLU A 156 -9.13 8.85 -14.30
N PHE A 157 -9.18 10.16 -14.01
CA PHE A 157 -10.41 10.84 -13.59
C PHE A 157 -11.58 10.61 -14.58
N PRO A 158 -12.80 10.24 -14.12
CA PRO A 158 -13.31 10.25 -12.74
C PRO A 158 -13.14 8.93 -11.97
N TYR A 159 -12.39 7.96 -12.50
CA TYR A 159 -12.07 6.72 -11.79
C TYR A 159 -10.84 6.94 -10.91
N LEU A 160 -10.94 6.51 -9.66
CA LEU A 160 -9.79 6.37 -8.79
C LEU A 160 -9.35 4.91 -8.82
N THR A 161 -8.14 4.67 -9.30
CA THR A 161 -7.46 3.40 -9.08
C THR A 161 -7.12 3.32 -7.61
N ILE A 162 -7.88 2.50 -6.90
CA ILE A 162 -7.67 2.22 -5.48
C ILE A 162 -6.39 1.42 -5.34
N SER A 163 -6.29 0.27 -6.00
CA SER A 163 -5.11 -0.60 -5.93
C SER A 163 -4.75 -1.12 -7.31
N GLU A 164 -3.45 -1.36 -7.53
CA GLU A 164 -2.92 -1.84 -8.79
C GLU A 164 -1.82 -2.87 -8.53
N VAL A 165 -1.84 -3.95 -9.31
CA VAL A 165 -0.82 -4.99 -9.32
C VAL A 165 -0.32 -5.14 -10.74
N LYS A 166 1.01 -5.12 -10.91
CA LYS A 166 1.67 -5.25 -12.22
C LYS A 166 2.61 -6.44 -12.20
N ASP A 167 2.37 -7.38 -13.11
CA ASP A 167 3.33 -8.40 -13.48
C ASP A 167 4.01 -7.98 -14.80
N PHE A 168 5.20 -7.41 -14.68
CA PHE A 168 5.97 -6.94 -15.82
C PHE A 168 6.49 -8.07 -16.71
N GLU A 169 6.72 -9.27 -16.16
CA GLU A 169 7.23 -10.40 -16.93
C GLU A 169 6.14 -10.98 -17.81
N ALA A 170 4.91 -11.08 -17.29
CA ALA A 170 3.75 -11.51 -18.06
C ALA A 170 3.09 -10.38 -18.87
N GLY A 171 3.43 -9.12 -18.59
CA GLY A 171 2.79 -7.95 -19.20
C GLY A 171 1.33 -7.78 -18.76
N VAL A 172 0.98 -8.21 -17.54
CA VAL A 172 -0.38 -8.17 -16.98
C VAL A 172 -0.49 -7.09 -15.92
N THR A 173 -1.59 -6.33 -15.94
CA THR A 173 -1.94 -5.36 -14.89
C THR A 173 -3.35 -5.60 -14.38
N PHE A 174 -3.50 -5.70 -13.06
CA PHE A 174 -4.79 -5.66 -12.39
C PHE A 174 -5.02 -4.27 -11.81
N SER A 175 -6.14 -3.62 -12.13
CA SER A 175 -6.52 -2.31 -11.60
C SER A 175 -7.88 -2.37 -10.93
N ALA A 176 -7.91 -2.14 -9.61
CA ALA A 176 -9.12 -1.95 -8.83
C ALA A 176 -9.57 -0.49 -8.93
N ARG A 177 -10.64 -0.21 -9.67
CA ARG A 177 -11.12 1.14 -9.96
C ARG A 177 -12.50 1.42 -9.38
N HIS A 178 -12.66 2.62 -8.82
CA HIS A 178 -13.92 3.12 -8.27
C HIS A 178 -14.19 4.54 -8.75
N CYS A 179 -15.38 4.80 -9.30
CA CYS A 179 -15.78 6.15 -9.72
C CYS A 179 -16.65 6.79 -8.64
N PHE A 180 -16.11 7.74 -7.87
CA PHE A 180 -16.83 8.34 -6.73
C PHE A 180 -17.76 9.50 -7.11
N MET A 181 -17.51 10.17 -8.24
CA MET A 181 -18.25 11.40 -8.61
C MET A 181 -19.60 11.11 -9.28
N LEU A 182 -19.79 9.93 -9.87
CA LEU A 182 -20.95 9.63 -10.71
C LEU A 182 -21.92 8.63 -10.06
N GLU A 183 -21.64 8.08 -8.87
CA GLU A 183 -22.58 7.17 -8.19
C GLU A 183 -23.89 7.85 -7.82
N THR A 184 -23.85 9.14 -7.52
CA THR A 184 -25.06 9.97 -7.27
C THR A 184 -25.86 10.26 -8.53
N ILE A 185 -25.28 10.06 -9.71
CA ILE A 185 -25.90 10.38 -11.01
C ILE A 185 -26.24 9.11 -11.80
N SER A 186 -25.62 7.97 -11.46
CA SER A 186 -25.86 6.68 -12.11
C SER A 186 -25.56 5.51 -11.17
N ILE A 187 -26.61 4.75 -10.81
CA ILE A 187 -26.53 3.48 -10.07
C ILE A 187 -25.78 2.36 -10.81
N ASN A 188 -25.44 2.59 -12.09
CA ASN A 188 -24.83 1.59 -12.97
C ASN A 188 -23.30 1.62 -12.98
N ILE A 189 -22.67 2.57 -12.28
CA ILE A 189 -21.21 2.63 -12.19
C ILE A 189 -20.81 1.92 -10.91
N LYS A 190 -20.49 0.62 -11.04
CA LYS A 190 -20.04 -0.22 -9.92
C LYS A 190 -18.50 -0.25 -9.87
N PRO A 191 -17.92 -0.27 -8.67
CA PRO A 191 -16.49 -0.57 -8.51
C PRO A 191 -16.13 -1.93 -9.13
N ARG A 192 -15.01 -1.99 -9.85
CA ARG A 192 -14.60 -3.19 -10.60
C ARG A 192 -13.09 -3.38 -10.59
N ILE A 193 -12.67 -4.63 -10.67
CA ILE A 193 -11.28 -5.00 -10.95
C ILE A 193 -11.16 -5.28 -12.45
N HIS A 194 -10.24 -4.58 -13.12
CA HIS A 194 -9.90 -4.80 -14.52
C HIS A 194 -8.58 -5.55 -14.61
N MET A 195 -8.45 -6.40 -15.63
CA MET A 195 -7.20 -7.06 -16.00
C MET A 195 -6.85 -6.66 -17.43
N THR A 196 -5.71 -6.00 -17.60
CA THR A 196 -5.15 -5.67 -18.91
C THR A 196 -3.93 -6.52 -19.20
N GLY A 197 -3.73 -6.87 -20.47
CA GLY A 197 -2.54 -7.55 -20.94
C GLY A 197 -2.33 -7.35 -22.44
N HIS A 198 -1.48 -8.16 -23.06
CA HIS A 198 -1.13 -8.02 -24.48
C HIS A 198 -2.36 -8.20 -25.40
N GLY A 199 -3.01 -7.08 -25.74
CA GLY A 199 -4.14 -7.03 -26.67
C GLY A 199 -5.50 -7.34 -26.04
N TYR A 200 -5.61 -7.39 -24.71
CA TYR A 200 -6.90 -7.59 -24.03
C TYR A 200 -7.07 -6.66 -22.83
N ASP A 201 -8.34 -6.34 -22.55
CA ASP A 201 -8.82 -5.62 -21.38
C ASP A 201 -10.13 -6.28 -20.95
N VAL A 202 -10.15 -6.84 -19.74
CA VAL A 202 -11.28 -7.62 -19.23
C VAL A 202 -11.66 -7.10 -17.84
N SER A 203 -12.94 -6.72 -17.67
CA SER A 203 -13.51 -6.54 -16.34
C SER A 203 -13.74 -7.91 -15.69
N LEU A 204 -13.19 -8.11 -14.49
CA LEU A 204 -13.49 -9.27 -13.66
C LEU A 204 -14.92 -9.19 -13.10
N LYS A 205 -15.38 -10.28 -12.47
CA LYS A 205 -16.76 -10.41 -11.96
C LYS A 205 -17.17 -9.24 -11.07
N ASP A 206 -18.43 -8.82 -11.18
CA ASP A 206 -18.97 -7.65 -10.46
C ASP A 206 -18.96 -7.81 -8.92
N ASP A 207 -19.06 -9.04 -8.42
CA ASP A 207 -19.07 -9.35 -6.98
C ASP A 207 -17.66 -9.44 -6.37
N LEU A 208 -16.62 -9.45 -7.21
CA LEU A 208 -15.24 -9.64 -6.79
C LEU A 208 -14.73 -8.48 -5.92
N TRP A 209 -15.26 -7.27 -6.14
CA TRP A 209 -14.89 -6.09 -5.35
C TRP A 209 -15.13 -6.32 -3.85
N GLY A 210 -16.37 -6.65 -3.46
CA GLY A 210 -16.71 -6.90 -2.05
C GLY A 210 -16.07 -8.17 -1.47
N GLN A 211 -15.55 -9.05 -2.32
CA GLN A 211 -14.87 -10.28 -1.91
C GLN A 211 -13.37 -10.08 -1.68
N MET A 212 -12.75 -9.00 -2.16
CA MET A 212 -11.29 -8.89 -2.13
C MET A 212 -10.76 -7.52 -1.70
N LEU A 213 -11.56 -6.45 -1.76
CA LEU A 213 -11.08 -5.07 -1.62
C LEU A 213 -11.53 -4.38 -0.34
N GLU A 214 -11.89 -5.12 0.71
CA GLU A 214 -12.34 -4.53 1.98
C GLU A 214 -11.30 -3.58 2.58
N LYS A 215 -10.01 -3.92 2.48
CA LYS A 215 -8.89 -3.07 2.92
C LYS A 215 -8.31 -2.21 1.80
N GLY A 216 -8.97 -2.17 0.64
CA GLY A 216 -8.56 -1.37 -0.50
C GLY A 216 -7.19 -1.75 -1.07
N GLN A 217 -6.71 -2.99 -0.90
CA GLN A 217 -5.45 -3.46 -1.48
C GLN A 217 -5.62 -4.85 -2.09
N ILE A 218 -4.94 -5.07 -3.22
CA ILE A 218 -4.72 -6.37 -3.85
C ILE A 218 -3.24 -6.58 -4.11
N HIS A 219 -2.82 -7.85 -4.10
CA HIS A 219 -1.47 -8.30 -4.44
C HIS A 219 -1.54 -9.53 -5.31
N GLY A 220 -0.58 -9.78 -6.18
CA GLY A 220 -0.70 -10.87 -7.14
C GLY A 220 0.34 -10.88 -8.23
N ASP A 221 0.13 -11.81 -9.14
CA ASP A 221 0.77 -11.94 -10.44
C ASP A 221 -0.26 -12.44 -11.47
N GLU A 222 0.19 -12.83 -12.66
CA GLU A 222 -0.67 -13.37 -13.72
C GLU A 222 -1.40 -14.68 -13.36
N ARG A 223 -0.96 -15.39 -12.31
CA ARG A 223 -1.52 -16.68 -11.87
C ARG A 223 -2.48 -16.54 -10.70
N TRP A 224 -2.29 -15.55 -9.84
CA TRP A 224 -3.15 -15.36 -8.67
C TRP A 224 -3.29 -13.90 -8.25
N LEU A 225 -4.45 -13.59 -7.69
CA LEU A 225 -4.75 -12.32 -7.03
C LEU A 225 -5.20 -12.58 -5.60
N VAL A 226 -4.68 -11.81 -4.66
CA VAL A 226 -4.93 -11.92 -3.22
C VAL A 226 -5.50 -10.61 -2.72
N GLY A 227 -6.52 -10.71 -1.87
CA GLY A 227 -7.15 -9.59 -1.18
C GLY A 227 -7.78 -10.02 0.14
N GLU A 228 -8.57 -9.13 0.74
CA GLU A 228 -9.30 -9.38 1.98
C GLU A 228 -10.79 -9.02 1.79
N ASN A 229 -11.69 -9.89 2.25
CA ASN A 229 -13.12 -9.66 2.17
C ASN A 229 -13.67 -8.89 3.40
N THR A 230 -14.95 -8.54 3.35
CA THR A 230 -15.69 -7.86 4.43
C THR A 230 -15.71 -8.60 5.78
N LYS A 231 -15.30 -9.87 5.83
CA LYS A 231 -15.21 -10.71 7.03
C LYS A 231 -13.77 -10.85 7.54
N SER A 232 -12.83 -10.10 6.98
CA SER A 232 -11.40 -10.22 7.26
C SER A 232 -10.80 -11.59 6.93
N GLU A 233 -11.36 -12.27 5.94
CA GLU A 233 -10.79 -13.50 5.38
C GLU A 233 -9.89 -13.15 4.19
N ILE A 234 -8.71 -13.79 4.13
CA ILE A 234 -7.82 -13.70 2.98
C ILE A 234 -8.44 -14.50 1.82
N VAL A 235 -8.66 -13.83 0.70
CA VAL A 235 -9.24 -14.43 -0.52
C VAL A 235 -8.16 -14.53 -1.58
N VAL A 236 -8.02 -15.72 -2.15
CA VAL A 236 -7.08 -16.01 -3.24
C VAL A 236 -7.88 -16.40 -4.49
N LEU A 237 -7.81 -15.57 -5.52
CA LEU A 237 -8.30 -15.87 -6.85
C LEU A 237 -7.17 -16.51 -7.64
N HIS A 238 -7.41 -17.67 -8.23
CA HIS A 238 -6.44 -18.37 -9.07
C HIS A 238 -6.90 -18.31 -10.54
N PHE A 239 -5.97 -18.05 -11.45
CA PHE A 239 -6.19 -18.01 -12.89
C PHE A 239 -5.59 -19.26 -13.52
N ASP A 240 -6.43 -20.28 -13.68
CA ASP A 240 -6.04 -21.51 -14.36
C ASP A 240 -5.99 -21.30 -15.87
N LYS A 241 -5.00 -21.90 -16.53
CA LYS A 241 -5.06 -22.10 -17.97
C LYS A 241 -6.18 -23.08 -18.25
N GLU A 242 -7.10 -22.75 -19.16
CA GLU A 242 -8.01 -23.75 -19.70
C GLU A 242 -7.16 -24.91 -20.25
N ILE A 243 -7.29 -26.07 -19.63
CA ILE A 243 -6.77 -27.32 -20.18
C ILE A 243 -7.72 -27.66 -21.32
N GLY A 244 -7.40 -27.18 -22.53
CA GLY A 244 -8.06 -27.57 -23.77
C GLY A 244 -7.75 -29.03 -24.13
#